data_AF-A0A060CDL7-F1
#
_entry.id   AF-A0A060CDL7-F1
#
_cell.length_a   1.000
_cell.length_b   1.000
_cell.length_c   1.000
_cell.angle_alpha   90.00
_cell.angle_beta   90.00
_cell.angle_gamma   90.00
#
_symmetry.space_group_name_H-M   'P 1'
#
loop_
_entity.id
_entity.type
_entity.pdbx_description
1 polymer ?
#
loop_
_entity_poly.entity_id
_entity_poly.type
_entity_poly.pdbx_seq_one_letter_code
_entity_poly.pdbx_strand_id
1 'polypeptide(L)'
;MHLYTRLNDKWRYAAEHETSEYDLHGSGMMQHDHDIGLVLNYLKEKGLDKNTIVIYTTDNGPEHSSWPHGATTPFRGEKMTTYEGGTRVPMMARWPAHIPAGEVLNGIQGHQDLFTTLAAAAGEPDVAAKNDEREKTVH
;
A
#
# COMPACT_ATOMS: atom_id res chain seq x y z
N MET A 1 9.75 3.41 13.16
CA MET A 1 10.37 2.10 12.87
C MET A 1 9.61 1.05 13.66
N HIS A 2 8.81 0.21 13.00
CA HIS A 2 8.12 -0.91 13.62
C HIS A 2 8.88 -2.17 13.26
N LEU A 3 9.75 -2.63 14.17
CA LEU A 3 10.66 -3.76 13.96
C LEU A 3 10.04 -5.11 14.32
N TYR A 4 8.97 -5.10 15.11
CA TYR A 4 8.39 -6.30 15.69
C TYR A 4 6.93 -6.47 15.28
N THR A 5 6.62 -7.61 14.68
CA THR A 5 5.24 -8.08 14.49
C THR A 5 4.68 -8.53 15.84
N ARG A 6 3.51 -8.02 16.21
CA ARG A 6 2.79 -8.41 17.43
C ARG A 6 1.49 -9.09 17.02
N LEU A 7 1.41 -10.39 17.29
CA LEU A 7 0.26 -11.22 16.93
C LEU A 7 -0.42 -11.74 18.19
N ASN A 8 -1.74 -11.84 18.13
CA ASN A 8 -2.52 -12.59 19.12
C ASN A 8 -2.49 -14.10 18.80
N ASP A 9 -3.03 -14.91 19.68
CA ASP A 9 -3.00 -16.38 19.56
C ASP A 9 -3.69 -16.90 18.29
N LYS A 10 -4.68 -16.16 17.76
CA LYS A 10 -5.36 -16.53 16.51
C LYS A 10 -4.42 -16.48 15.31
N TRP A 11 -3.55 -15.47 15.24
CA TRP A 11 -2.74 -15.20 14.05
C TRP A 11 -1.30 -15.67 14.16
N ARG A 12 -0.80 -15.94 15.37
CA ARG A 12 0.62 -16.23 15.63
C ARG A 12 1.24 -17.30 14.72
N TYR A 13 0.47 -18.31 14.33
CA TYR A 13 0.91 -19.43 13.51
C TYR A 13 0.15 -19.52 12.17
N ALA A 14 -0.48 -18.42 11.73
CA ALA A 14 -1.31 -18.44 10.54
C ALA A 14 -0.54 -18.85 9.27
N ALA A 15 0.75 -18.48 9.17
CA ALA A 15 1.59 -18.84 8.04
C ALA A 15 2.28 -20.22 8.16
N GLU A 16 2.08 -20.97 9.25
CA GLU A 16 2.82 -22.22 9.50
C GLU A 16 2.68 -23.24 8.37
N HIS A 17 1.47 -23.38 7.81
CA HIS A 17 1.18 -24.33 6.74
C HIS A 17 1.73 -23.91 5.37
N GLU A 18 1.94 -22.61 5.14
CA GLU A 18 2.43 -22.07 3.87
C GLU A 18 3.96 -21.96 3.85
N THR A 19 4.56 -21.64 4.99
CA THR A 19 6.00 -21.39 5.12
C THR A 19 6.59 -22.10 6.33
N SER A 20 6.43 -21.53 7.53
CA SER A 20 6.91 -22.10 8.80
C SER A 20 6.30 -21.38 10.00
N GLU A 21 6.33 -22.01 11.17
CA GLU A 21 5.97 -21.40 12.46
C GLU A 21 6.82 -20.17 12.83
N TYR A 22 7.99 -20.00 12.21
CA TYR A 22 8.90 -18.86 12.44
C TYR A 22 8.56 -17.65 11.56
N ASP A 23 7.64 -17.78 10.61
CA ASP A 23 7.25 -16.71 9.70
C ASP A 23 6.24 -15.75 10.36
N LEU A 24 6.76 -14.94 11.28
CA LEU A 24 5.98 -13.92 11.99
C LEU A 24 5.51 -12.81 11.04
N HIS A 25 6.32 -12.45 10.05
CA HIS A 25 5.93 -11.49 9.03
C HIS A 25 4.74 -12.01 8.19
N GLY A 26 4.83 -13.23 7.64
CA GLY A 26 3.76 -13.85 6.86
C GLY A 26 2.46 -13.99 7.65
N SER A 27 2.56 -14.43 8.91
CA SER A 27 1.42 -14.50 9.82
C SER A 27 0.78 -13.12 10.06
N GLY A 28 1.60 -12.08 10.19
CA GLY A 28 1.13 -10.69 10.26
C GLY A 28 0.49 -10.19 8.97
N MET A 29 0.98 -10.60 7.81
CA MET A 29 0.38 -10.26 6.51
C MET A 29 -0.99 -10.92 6.33
N MET A 30 -1.18 -12.15 6.80
CA MET A 30 -2.50 -12.80 6.78
C MET A 30 -3.50 -12.09 7.68
N GLN A 31 -3.07 -11.64 8.87
CA GLN A 31 -3.90 -10.78 9.71
C GLN A 31 -4.22 -9.45 9.02
N HIS A 32 -3.22 -8.82 8.42
CA HIS A 32 -3.38 -7.54 7.73
C HIS A 32 -4.37 -7.62 6.57
N ASP A 33 -4.28 -8.67 5.75
CA ASP A 33 -5.21 -8.93 4.65
C ASP A 33 -6.65 -9.13 5.15
N HIS A 34 -6.82 -9.93 6.23
CA HIS A 34 -8.12 -10.07 6.89
C HIS A 34 -8.69 -8.72 7.35
N ASP A 35 -7.87 -7.89 7.98
CA ASP A 35 -8.29 -6.60 8.53
C ASP A 35 -8.63 -5.59 7.41
N ILE A 36 -7.93 -5.62 6.27
CA ILE A 36 -8.33 -4.91 5.05
C ILE A 36 -9.70 -5.40 4.58
N GLY A 37 -9.92 -6.72 4.58
CA GLY A 37 -11.20 -7.33 4.26
C GLY A 37 -12.36 -6.77 5.09
N LEU A 38 -12.14 -6.50 6.39
CA LEU A 38 -13.15 -5.88 7.26
C LEU A 38 -13.53 -4.47 6.76
N VAL A 39 -12.55 -3.66 6.39
CA VAL A 39 -12.79 -2.30 5.85
C VAL A 39 -13.55 -2.36 4.53
N LEU A 40 -13.13 -3.25 3.62
CA LEU A 40 -13.78 -3.41 2.32
C LEU A 40 -15.22 -3.91 2.44
N ASN A 41 -15.46 -4.87 3.34
CA ASN A 41 -16.81 -5.36 3.63
C ASN A 41 -17.68 -4.26 4.22
N TYR A 42 -17.17 -3.48 5.17
CA TYR A 42 -17.90 -2.34 5.73
C TYR A 42 -18.32 -1.33 4.65
N LEU A 43 -17.40 -0.93 3.76
CA LEU A 43 -17.73 -0.01 2.67
C LEU A 43 -18.83 -0.56 1.76
N LYS A 44 -18.80 -1.86 1.45
CA LYS A 44 -19.81 -2.54 0.63
C LYS A 44 -21.16 -2.63 1.35
N GLU A 45 -21.18 -3.05 2.61
CA GLU A 45 -22.40 -3.18 3.41
C GLU A 45 -23.11 -1.84 3.64
N LYS A 46 -22.34 -0.74 3.72
CA LYS A 46 -22.89 0.62 3.83
C LYS A 46 -23.22 1.25 2.48
N GLY A 47 -22.99 0.56 1.37
CA GLY A 47 -23.23 1.09 0.02
C GLY A 47 -22.33 2.27 -0.35
N LEU A 48 -21.20 2.44 0.34
CA LEU A 48 -20.24 3.53 0.13
C LEU A 48 -19.19 3.20 -0.93
N ASP A 49 -19.04 1.92 -1.27
CA ASP A 49 -17.92 1.42 -2.08
C ASP A 49 -17.87 2.05 -3.49
N LYS A 50 -19.01 2.37 -4.10
CA LYS A 50 -19.06 3.06 -5.40
C LYS A 50 -18.54 4.49 -5.38
N ASN A 51 -18.57 5.16 -4.23
CA ASN A 51 -18.10 6.54 -4.06
C ASN A 51 -16.85 6.64 -3.16
N THR A 52 -16.11 5.53 -3.02
CA THR A 52 -14.88 5.49 -2.24
C THR A 52 -13.74 5.02 -3.12
N ILE A 53 -12.65 5.77 -3.13
CA ILE A 53 -11.37 5.34 -3.69
C ILE A 53 -10.59 4.64 -2.59
N VAL A 54 -10.17 3.41 -2.85
CA VAL A 54 -9.26 2.66 -1.97
C VAL A 54 -7.93 2.51 -2.67
N ILE A 55 -6.86 2.94 -2.02
CA ILE A 55 -5.48 2.73 -2.47
C ILE A 55 -4.76 1.86 -1.45
N TYR A 56 -4.06 0.84 -1.92
CA TYR A 56 -3.18 0.01 -1.11
C TYR A 56 -1.75 0.08 -1.66
N THR A 57 -0.81 0.43 -0.79
CA THR A 57 0.61 0.54 -1.11
C THR A 57 1.46 0.51 0.17
N THR A 58 2.78 0.54 0.05
CA THR A 58 3.74 0.69 1.16
C THR A 58 4.58 1.95 0.96
N ASP A 59 5.21 2.45 2.02
CA ASP A 59 6.06 3.64 2.00
C ASP A 59 7.44 3.39 1.38
N ASN A 60 7.96 2.17 1.52
CA ASN A 60 9.20 1.69 0.92
C ASN A 60 9.14 0.18 0.66
N GLY A 61 10.20 -0.35 0.04
CA GLY A 61 10.43 -1.80 -0.07
C GLY A 61 10.75 -2.45 1.29
N PRO A 62 10.86 -3.79 1.36
CA PRO A 62 10.97 -4.51 2.63
C PRO A 62 12.31 -4.27 3.34
N GLU A 63 12.36 -4.56 4.64
CA GLU A 63 13.58 -4.58 5.45
C GLU A 63 13.97 -6.04 5.74
N HIS A 64 14.63 -6.71 4.78
CA HIS A 64 15.07 -8.11 4.88
C HIS A 64 15.87 -8.39 6.15
N SER A 65 16.74 -7.44 6.51
CA SER A 65 17.63 -7.51 7.67
C SER A 65 16.89 -7.67 9.01
N SER A 66 15.58 -7.41 9.05
CA SER A 66 14.74 -7.54 10.25
C SER A 66 14.05 -8.91 10.38
N TRP A 67 14.55 -9.97 9.74
CA TRP A 67 14.03 -11.33 9.95
C TRP A 67 13.92 -11.68 11.45
N PRO A 68 12.83 -12.30 11.92
CA PRO A 68 11.68 -12.85 11.18
C PRO A 68 10.53 -11.86 10.91
N HIS A 69 10.74 -10.58 11.15
CA HIS A 69 9.69 -9.54 11.05
C HIS A 69 9.68 -8.78 9.72
N GLY A 70 10.73 -8.92 8.91
CA GLY A 70 10.85 -8.32 7.58
C GLY A 70 10.29 -9.20 6.45
N ALA A 71 9.83 -8.58 5.38
CA ALA A 71 9.41 -9.28 4.16
C ALA A 71 10.58 -9.58 3.21
N THR A 72 10.26 -10.20 2.07
CA THR A 72 11.19 -10.36 0.94
C THR A 72 10.65 -9.74 -0.36
N THR A 73 11.53 -9.47 -1.33
CA THR A 73 11.20 -8.92 -2.65
C THR A 73 12.06 -9.61 -3.71
N PRO A 74 11.54 -9.86 -4.94
CA PRO A 74 12.34 -10.43 -6.02
C PRO A 74 13.32 -9.41 -6.62
N PHE A 75 13.24 -8.14 -6.22
CA PHE A 75 14.06 -7.06 -6.74
C PHE A 75 15.35 -6.88 -5.94
N ARG A 76 16.37 -6.30 -6.58
CA ARG A 76 17.65 -6.03 -5.91
C ARG A 76 17.47 -4.98 -4.81
N GLY A 77 18.08 -5.21 -3.65
CA GLY A 77 18.12 -4.26 -2.54
C GLY A 77 16.92 -4.36 -1.61
N GLU A 78 16.91 -3.50 -0.60
CA GLU A 78 15.90 -3.45 0.44
C GLU A 78 15.69 -1.98 0.86
N LYS A 79 14.85 -1.72 1.85
CA LYS A 79 14.76 -0.44 2.55
C LYS A 79 16.15 0.16 2.81
N MET A 80 16.26 1.50 2.73
CA MET A 80 17.53 2.25 2.80
C MET A 80 18.43 2.13 1.55
N THR A 81 17.96 1.46 0.50
CA THR A 81 18.66 1.45 -0.80
C THR A 81 17.82 2.12 -1.88
N THR A 82 18.49 2.61 -2.94
CA THR A 82 17.83 3.19 -4.12
C THR A 82 17.65 2.18 -5.25
N TYR A 83 17.92 0.90 -5.00
CA TYR A 83 17.60 -0.16 -5.95
C TYR A 83 16.09 -0.44 -5.95
N GLU A 84 15.60 -1.13 -6.98
CA GLU A 84 14.20 -1.51 -7.14
C GLU A 84 13.58 -2.13 -5.87
N GLY A 85 14.32 -2.97 -5.14
CA GLY A 85 13.83 -3.60 -3.91
C GLY A 85 13.67 -2.64 -2.72
N GLY A 86 14.22 -1.43 -2.80
CA GLY A 86 14.02 -0.37 -1.79
C GLY A 86 12.89 0.61 -2.13
N THR A 87 12.58 0.81 -3.41
CA THR A 87 11.67 1.87 -3.88
C THR A 87 10.43 1.36 -4.63
N ARG A 88 10.50 0.19 -5.27
CA ARG A 88 9.35 -0.40 -5.97
C ARG A 88 8.45 -1.11 -4.99
N VAL A 89 7.21 -0.64 -4.89
CA VAL A 89 6.20 -1.09 -3.93
C VAL A 89 4.96 -1.64 -4.65
N PRO A 90 4.12 -2.46 -3.97
CA PRO A 90 2.79 -2.75 -4.47
C PRO A 90 1.98 -1.45 -4.61
N MET A 91 1.14 -1.38 -5.63
CA MET A 91 0.20 -0.28 -5.84
C MET A 91 -1.08 -0.86 -6.42
N MET A 92 -2.15 -0.85 -5.63
CA MET A 92 -3.48 -1.27 -6.03
C MET A 92 -4.46 -0.14 -5.80
N ALA A 93 -5.32 0.13 -6.78
CA ALA A 93 -6.39 1.11 -6.67
C ALA A 93 -7.73 0.46 -6.98
N ARG A 94 -8.76 0.80 -6.20
CA ARG A 94 -10.13 0.32 -6.40
C ARG A 94 -11.09 1.49 -6.32
N TRP A 95 -11.91 1.64 -7.37
CA TRP A 95 -13.06 2.53 -7.39
C TRP A 95 -14.13 1.95 -8.34
N PRO A 96 -15.06 1.12 -7.85
CA PRO A 96 -15.92 0.28 -8.69
C PRO A 96 -16.77 1.01 -9.74
N ALA A 97 -17.10 2.28 -9.51
CA ALA A 97 -17.87 3.08 -10.44
C ALA A 97 -17.04 3.71 -11.58
N HIS A 98 -15.70 3.69 -11.48
CA HIS A 98 -14.81 4.43 -12.37
C HIS A 98 -13.63 3.60 -12.91
N ILE A 99 -13.12 2.64 -12.14
CA ILE A 99 -11.98 1.80 -12.49
C ILE A 99 -12.49 0.38 -12.81
N PRO A 100 -12.27 -0.15 -14.02
CA PRO A 100 -12.63 -1.52 -14.36
C PRO A 100 -11.87 -2.53 -13.49
N ALA A 101 -12.56 -3.60 -13.08
CA ALA A 101 -11.97 -4.62 -12.22
C ALA A 101 -10.97 -5.49 -13.02
N GLY A 102 -9.87 -5.87 -12.36
CA GLY A 102 -8.90 -6.82 -12.89
C GLY A 102 -7.92 -6.26 -13.93
N GLU A 103 -7.92 -4.94 -14.14
CA GLU A 103 -6.93 -4.30 -15.00
C GLU A 103 -5.53 -4.30 -14.38
N VAL A 104 -4.52 -4.52 -15.23
CA VAL A 104 -3.10 -4.45 -14.86
C VAL A 104 -2.43 -3.39 -15.73
N LEU A 105 -1.89 -2.37 -15.07
CA LEU A 105 -1.13 -1.30 -15.70
C LEU A 105 0.35 -1.46 -15.36
N ASN A 106 1.22 -1.38 -16.37
CA ASN A 106 2.68 -1.53 -16.22
C ASN A 106 3.43 -0.21 -16.50
N GLY A 107 2.73 0.91 -16.47
CA GLY A 107 3.34 2.24 -16.59
C GLY A 107 4.18 2.62 -15.37
N ILE A 108 4.94 3.70 -15.50
CA ILE A 108 5.67 4.30 -14.38
C ILE A 108 4.71 5.15 -13.56
N GLN A 109 4.79 5.03 -12.24
CA GLN A 109 4.06 5.85 -11.27
C GLN A 109 4.98 6.12 -10.07
N GLY A 110 4.75 7.22 -9.37
CA GLY A 110 5.34 7.48 -8.06
C GLY A 110 4.27 7.84 -7.04
N HIS A 111 4.56 7.65 -5.75
CA HIS A 111 3.65 8.07 -4.67
C HIS A 111 3.27 9.55 -4.72
N GLN A 112 4.13 10.39 -5.31
CA GLN A 112 3.86 11.82 -5.52
C GLN A 112 2.64 12.05 -6.43
N ASP A 113 2.37 11.14 -7.36
CA ASP A 113 1.23 11.21 -8.26
C ASP A 113 -0.10 11.02 -7.52
N LEU A 114 -0.09 10.38 -6.34
CA LEU A 114 -1.30 10.19 -5.54
C LEU A 114 -1.95 11.51 -5.13
N PHE A 115 -1.14 12.52 -4.81
CA PHE A 115 -1.67 13.82 -4.39
C PHE A 115 -2.47 14.48 -5.52
N THR A 116 -1.86 14.62 -6.69
CA THR A 116 -2.51 15.26 -7.85
C THR A 116 -3.69 14.43 -8.35
N THR A 117 -3.56 13.09 -8.36
CA THR A 117 -4.64 12.17 -8.76
C THR A 117 -5.85 12.28 -7.83
N LEU A 118 -5.64 12.25 -6.51
CA LEU A 118 -6.73 12.33 -5.53
C LEU A 118 -7.35 13.73 -5.49
N ALA A 119 -6.57 14.80 -5.66
CA ALA A 119 -7.09 16.15 -5.79
C ALA A 119 -7.98 16.29 -7.02
N ALA A 120 -7.53 15.79 -8.18
CA ALA A 120 -8.33 15.78 -9.40
C ALA A 120 -9.64 15.00 -9.21
N ALA A 121 -9.59 13.83 -8.57
CA ALA A 121 -10.78 13.04 -8.26
C ALA A 121 -11.75 13.75 -7.28
N ALA A 122 -11.22 14.63 -6.41
CA ALA A 122 -12.01 15.47 -5.52
C ALA A 122 -12.54 16.76 -6.18
N GLY A 123 -12.28 16.97 -7.47
CA GLY A 123 -12.74 18.13 -8.24
C GLY A 123 -11.71 19.26 -8.38
N GLU A 124 -10.44 19.02 -8.05
CA GLU A 124 -9.34 19.99 -8.16
C GLU A 124 -8.28 19.53 -9.18
N PRO A 125 -8.57 19.58 -10.50
CA PRO A 125 -7.68 19.04 -11.54
C PRO A 125 -6.37 19.82 -11.71
N ASP A 126 -6.33 21.10 -11.34
CA ASP A 126 -5.20 22.00 -11.61
C ASP A 126 -4.28 22.20 -10.38
N VAL A 127 -4.33 21.31 -9.38
CA VAL A 127 -3.62 21.50 -8.10
C VAL A 127 -2.10 21.65 -8.26
N ALA A 128 -1.51 21.00 -9.27
CA ALA A 128 -0.08 21.11 -9.54
C ALA A 128 0.31 22.54 -9.94
N ALA A 129 -0.43 23.14 -10.89
CA ALA A 129 -0.19 24.52 -11.31
C ALA A 129 -0.39 25.51 -10.15
N LYS A 130 -1.42 25.31 -9.32
CA LYS A 130 -1.69 26.13 -8.13
C LYS A 130 -0.55 26.08 -7.11
N ASN A 131 0.09 24.91 -6.94
CA ASN A 131 1.23 24.77 -6.03
C ASN A 131 2.46 25.54 -6.55
N ASP A 132 2.78 25.43 -7.83
CA ASP A 132 3.92 26.14 -8.44
C ASP A 132 3.78 27.67 -8.34
N GLU A 133 2.57 28.20 -8.50
CA GLU A 133 2.28 29.63 -8.35
C GLU A 133 2.46 30.11 -6.90
N ARG A 134 2.12 29.27 -5.93
CA ARG A 134 2.31 29.56 -4.50
C ARG A 134 3.78 29.60 -4.12
N GLU A 135 4.60 28.69 -4.62
CA GLU A 135 6.05 28.71 -4.36
C GLU A 135 6.71 29.98 -4.92
N LYS A 136 6.24 30.48 -6.06
CA LYS A 136 6.71 31.75 -6.66
C LYS A 136 6.34 33.00 -5.86
N THR A 137 5.35 32.93 -4.97
CA THR A 137 4.87 34.07 -4.16
C THR A 137 5.40 34.07 -2.72
N VAL A 138 6.07 33.00 -2.30
CA VAL A 138 6.65 32.84 -0.95
C VAL A 138 8.17 33.12 -0.92
N HIS A 139 8.78 33.35 -2.08
CA HIS A 139 10.15 33.83 -2.25
C HIS A 139 10.17 35.29 -2.72
#